data_AF-A0A349A7S9-F1
#
_entry.id   AF-A0A349A7S9-F1
#
_cell.length_a   1.000
_cell.length_b   1.000
_cell.length_c   1.000
_cell.angle_alpha   90.00
_cell.angle_beta   90.00
_cell.angle_gamma   90.00
#
_symmetry.space_group_name_H-M   'P 1'
#
loop_
_entity.id
_entity.type
_entity.pdbx_description
1 polymer ?
#
loop_
_entity_poly.entity_id
_entity_poly.type
_entity_poly.pdbx_seq_one_letter_code
_entity_poly.pdbx_strand_id
1 'polypeptide(L)'
;MSLPPKAPLIIFGLAIIILSVLAFPVLKSRYFPAEQKNEANEIISEETTTPESLDETSEAEFEDDEAIDLEDEEDETQDDSEDFDDEDIDEEDLDDTIIIEDNSFLEILSSDCKNGCKDFEEAEDIQYCKQYCGLVSTPKTSDGCDKFEDLERDYCFKEEAIEKRDGKICNEIQDDGIKKSCFNRITEDILDAPRTVE
;
A
#
# COMPACT_ATOMS: atom_id res chain seq x y z
N MET A 1 40.34 12.24 -39.75
CA MET A 1 39.01 12.44 -40.34
C MET A 1 38.20 13.27 -39.35
N SER A 2 37.84 14.51 -39.69
CA SER A 2 37.01 15.35 -38.83
C SER A 2 35.56 14.90 -38.95
N LEU A 3 34.92 14.49 -37.86
CA LEU A 3 33.50 14.18 -37.88
C LEU A 3 32.68 15.46 -38.12
N PRO A 4 31.54 15.36 -38.84
CA PRO A 4 30.68 16.49 -39.06
C PRO A 4 30.10 16.96 -37.72
N PRO A 5 29.91 18.28 -37.52
CA PRO A 5 29.50 18.86 -36.23
C PRO A 5 28.12 18.38 -35.75
N LYS A 6 27.34 17.71 -36.61
CA LYS A 6 26.03 17.14 -36.28
C LYS A 6 26.07 15.67 -35.85
N ALA A 7 27.21 14.99 -35.99
CA ALA A 7 27.38 13.60 -35.57
C ALA A 7 27.03 13.33 -34.09
N PRO A 8 27.43 14.15 -33.09
CA PRO A 8 27.14 13.84 -31.69
C PRO A 8 25.64 13.89 -31.36
N LEU A 9 24.88 14.80 -31.98
CA LEU A 9 23.43 14.89 -31.77
C LEU A 9 22.69 13.66 -32.31
N ILE A 10 23.14 13.12 -33.45
CA ILE A 10 22.55 11.91 -34.03
C ILE A 10 22.82 10.69 -33.14
N ILE A 11 24.04 10.58 -32.61
CA ILE A 11 24.41 9.48 -31.71
C ILE A 11 23.60 9.55 -30.41
N PHE A 12 23.45 10.74 -29.82
CA PHE A 12 22.65 10.92 -28.60
C PHE A 12 21.17 10.59 -28.81
N GLY A 13 20.59 11.01 -29.94
CA GLY A 13 19.20 10.65 -30.29
C GLY A 13 19.01 9.13 -30.43
N LEU A 14 19.94 8.43 -31.07
CA LEU A 14 19.88 6.97 -31.17
C LEU A 14 20.02 6.27 -29.81
N ALA A 15 20.88 6.79 -28.93
CA ALA A 15 21.03 6.25 -27.58
C ALA A 15 19.73 6.35 -26.76
N ILE A 16 19.02 7.49 -26.82
CA ILE A 16 17.74 7.66 -26.13
C ILE A 16 16.69 6.70 -26.68
N ILE A 17 16.58 6.55 -28.00
CA ILE A 17 15.61 5.62 -28.61
C ILE A 17 15.87 4.18 -28.14
N ILE A 18 17.13 3.76 -28.08
CA ILE A 18 17.50 2.43 -27.59
C ILE A 18 17.12 2.26 -26.11
N LEU A 19 17.42 3.24 -25.25
CA LEU A 19 17.06 3.18 -23.84
C LEU A 19 15.54 3.10 -23.64
N SER A 20 14.75 3.88 -24.39
CA SER A 20 13.29 3.83 -24.31
C SER A 20 12.74 2.47 -24.72
N VAL A 21 13.28 1.84 -25.77
CA VAL A 21 12.85 0.51 -26.21
C VAL A 21 13.20 -0.56 -25.17
N LEU A 22 14.33 -0.44 -24.48
CA LEU A 22 14.74 -1.37 -23.42
C LEU A 22 13.97 -1.16 -22.11
N ALA A 23 13.61 0.08 -21.76
CA ALA A 23 12.84 0.39 -20.57
C ALA A 23 11.35 0.04 -20.70
N PHE A 24 10.79 0.13 -21.92
CA PHE A 24 9.38 -0.14 -22.20
C PHE A 24 8.86 -1.51 -21.68
N PRO A 25 9.53 -2.66 -21.88
CA PRO A 25 9.03 -3.95 -21.35
C PRO A 25 8.96 -3.99 -19.81
N VAL A 26 9.92 -3.35 -19.13
CA VAL A 26 9.94 -3.29 -17.66
C VAL A 26 8.77 -2.44 -17.16
N LEU A 27 8.57 -1.24 -17.72
CA LEU A 27 7.41 -0.41 -17.37
C LEU A 27 6.09 -1.13 -17.70
N LYS A 28 6.01 -1.80 -18.85
CA LYS A 28 4.79 -2.51 -19.26
C LYS A 28 4.40 -3.59 -18.25
N SER A 29 5.37 -4.35 -17.72
CA SER A 29 5.10 -5.40 -16.73
C SER A 29 4.56 -4.87 -15.40
N ARG A 30 4.91 -3.64 -15.01
CA ARG A 30 4.48 -3.05 -13.74
C ARG A 30 3.19 -2.27 -13.83
N TYR A 31 2.99 -1.51 -14.91
CA TYR A 31 1.88 -0.57 -15.01
C TYR A 31 0.70 -1.07 -15.84
N PHE A 32 0.91 -2.13 -16.64
CA PHE A 32 -0.13 -2.74 -17.44
C PHE A 32 -0.20 -4.23 -17.14
N PRO A 33 -0.69 -4.63 -15.93
CA PRO A 33 -1.02 -6.01 -15.69
C PRO A 33 -1.96 -6.44 -16.80
N ALA A 34 -1.58 -7.50 -17.52
CA ALA A 34 -2.42 -8.03 -18.58
C ALA A 34 -3.78 -8.32 -17.97
N GLU A 35 -4.80 -7.59 -18.41
CA GLU A 35 -6.20 -7.87 -18.07
C GLU A 35 -6.41 -9.34 -18.43
N GLN A 36 -6.44 -10.21 -17.41
CA GLN A 36 -6.70 -11.62 -17.62
C GLN A 36 -8.12 -11.68 -18.16
N LYS A 37 -8.24 -11.78 -19.49
CA LYS A 37 -9.43 -12.31 -20.13
C LYS A 37 -9.54 -13.74 -19.62
N ASN A 38 -10.19 -13.90 -18.49
CA ASN A 38 -10.77 -15.15 -18.06
C ASN A 38 -11.68 -15.58 -19.21
N GLU A 39 -11.19 -16.53 -20.02
CA GLU A 39 -12.04 -17.35 -20.85
C GLU A 39 -13.01 -18.04 -19.89
N ALA A 40 -14.16 -17.41 -19.73
CA ALA A 40 -15.29 -17.91 -18.98
C ALA A 40 -15.67 -19.27 -19.55
N ASN A 41 -15.40 -20.30 -18.75
CA ASN A 41 -16.00 -21.59 -18.90
C ASN A 41 -17.53 -21.41 -18.85
N GLU A 42 -18.17 -21.73 -19.96
CA GLU A 42 -19.60 -21.77 -20.18
C GLU A 42 -20.20 -22.90 -19.33
N ILE A 43 -20.76 -22.60 -18.14
CA ILE A 43 -21.67 -23.52 -17.46
C ILE A 43 -22.86 -22.75 -16.85
N ILE A 44 -23.96 -22.81 -17.61
CA ILE A 44 -25.36 -22.99 -17.19
C ILE A 44 -26.05 -21.83 -16.45
N SER A 45 -26.92 -21.17 -17.22
CA SER A 45 -28.11 -20.44 -16.77
C SER A 45 -28.94 -21.24 -15.77
N GLU A 46 -29.32 -20.62 -14.67
CA GLU A 46 -30.71 -20.67 -14.21
C GLU A 46 -31.15 -19.30 -13.69
N GLU A 47 -32.35 -18.95 -14.13
CA GLU A 47 -33.16 -17.76 -13.85
C GLU A 47 -33.15 -17.31 -12.38
N THR A 48 -33.00 -16.00 -12.13
CA THR A 48 -33.78 -15.30 -11.08
C THR A 48 -33.79 -13.79 -11.38
N THR A 49 -34.84 -13.38 -12.07
CA THR A 49 -35.73 -12.23 -11.86
C THR A 49 -35.23 -11.00 -11.08
N THR A 50 -35.05 -9.91 -11.83
CA THR A 50 -35.05 -8.48 -11.45
C THR A 50 -36.38 -8.05 -10.75
N PRO A 51 -36.39 -6.99 -9.92
CA PRO A 51 -36.73 -5.64 -10.44
C PRO A 51 -35.79 -4.53 -9.92
N GLU A 52 -35.40 -3.55 -10.76
CA GLU A 52 -35.97 -2.17 -10.81
C GLU A 52 -35.59 -1.36 -9.53
N SER A 53 -34.95 -0.18 -9.55
CA SER A 53 -35.04 0.96 -10.46
C SER A 53 -33.94 2.02 -10.15
N LEU A 54 -33.69 2.87 -11.17
CA LEU A 54 -33.46 4.33 -11.17
C LEU A 54 -32.55 5.01 -10.12
N ASP A 55 -31.55 5.77 -10.57
CA ASP A 55 -31.58 7.27 -10.67
C ASP A 55 -30.15 7.76 -10.97
N GLU A 56 -29.88 8.28 -12.16
CA GLU A 56 -29.92 9.70 -12.58
C GLU A 56 -28.55 10.39 -12.46
N THR A 57 -27.99 10.59 -13.65
CA THR A 57 -26.78 11.33 -14.00
C THR A 57 -26.95 12.82 -13.72
N SER A 58 -25.95 13.47 -13.13
CA SER A 58 -25.75 14.91 -13.35
C SER A 58 -24.28 15.22 -13.58
N GLU A 59 -24.03 15.87 -14.72
CA GLU A 59 -22.77 16.47 -15.11
C GLU A 59 -22.59 17.77 -14.31
N ALA A 60 -21.45 17.92 -13.63
CA ALA A 60 -21.05 19.18 -13.02
C ALA A 60 -19.68 19.59 -13.59
N GLU A 61 -19.69 20.66 -14.37
CA GLU A 61 -18.51 21.41 -14.79
C GLU A 61 -17.86 22.03 -13.54
N PHE A 62 -16.53 21.87 -13.39
CA PHE A 62 -15.76 22.51 -12.33
C PHE A 62 -14.58 23.26 -12.97
N GLU A 63 -14.77 24.57 -13.14
CA GLU A 63 -13.71 25.56 -13.29
C GLU A 63 -13.38 26.09 -11.89
N ASP A 64 -12.14 26.00 -11.45
CA ASP A 64 -11.30 27.17 -11.14
C ASP A 64 -9.99 26.76 -10.47
N ASP A 65 -8.91 27.30 -11.02
CA ASP A 65 -7.53 27.20 -10.57
C ASP A 65 -7.31 28.06 -9.31
N GLU A 66 -6.95 27.45 -8.19
CA GLU A 66 -6.21 28.17 -7.14
C GLU A 66 -4.86 27.49 -6.87
N ALA A 67 -3.81 28.23 -7.20
CA ALA A 67 -2.43 27.90 -6.91
C ALA A 67 -2.19 27.97 -5.39
N ILE A 68 -1.92 26.82 -4.79
CA ILE A 68 -1.45 26.73 -3.41
C ILE A 68 0.07 26.92 -3.43
N ASP A 69 0.51 28.01 -2.82
CA ASP A 69 1.90 28.34 -2.54
C ASP A 69 2.37 27.46 -1.37
N LEU A 70 3.09 26.38 -1.69
CA LEU A 70 3.73 25.50 -0.72
C LEU A 70 5.13 26.04 -0.45
N GLU A 71 5.29 26.71 0.69
CA GLU A 71 6.60 27.04 1.25
C GLU A 71 7.24 25.73 1.77
N ASP A 72 8.26 25.26 1.05
CA ASP A 72 9.11 24.13 1.40
C ASP A 72 9.84 24.40 2.74
N GLU A 73 9.52 23.63 3.78
CA GLU A 73 10.38 23.50 4.96
C GLU A 73 11.40 22.38 4.70
N GLU A 74 12.66 22.79 4.54
CA GLU A 74 13.82 21.91 4.44
C GLU A 74 14.08 21.25 5.81
N ASP A 75 13.66 19.99 5.95
CA ASP A 75 14.02 19.14 7.10
C ASP A 75 15.34 18.41 6.78
N GLU A 76 16.43 18.90 7.36
CA GLU A 76 17.76 18.29 7.27
C GLU A 76 17.80 17.01 8.11
N THR A 77 17.60 15.87 7.45
CA THR A 77 17.93 14.58 8.04
C THR A 77 19.44 14.34 7.93
N GLN A 78 20.09 14.45 9.08
CA GLN A 78 21.50 14.20 9.30
C GLN A 78 21.78 12.70 9.18
N ASP A 79 22.49 12.32 8.11
CA ASP A 79 22.92 10.96 7.77
C ASP A 79 24.17 10.61 8.59
N ASP A 80 23.99 9.92 9.72
CA ASP A 80 25.07 9.32 10.50
C ASP A 80 25.42 7.95 9.90
N SER A 81 26.31 7.95 8.91
CA SER A 81 26.95 6.74 8.39
C SER A 81 28.01 6.27 9.38
N GLU A 82 27.65 5.32 10.25
CA GLU A 82 28.62 4.61 11.09
C GLU A 82 29.42 3.60 10.25
N ASP A 83 30.75 3.80 10.30
CA ASP A 83 31.82 3.00 9.72
C ASP A 83 31.77 1.57 10.32
N PHE A 84 31.30 0.60 9.54
CA PHE A 84 31.34 -0.82 9.93
C PHE A 84 32.68 -1.40 9.50
N ASP A 85 33.57 -1.57 10.49
CA ASP A 85 34.82 -2.30 10.36
C ASP A 85 34.55 -3.77 9.96
N ASP A 86 35.03 -4.14 8.77
CA ASP A 86 35.11 -5.53 8.28
C ASP A 86 36.04 -6.35 9.21
N GLU A 87 35.48 -7.10 10.15
CA GLU A 87 36.20 -8.19 10.81
C GLU A 87 36.01 -9.49 10.01
N ASP A 88 37.13 -10.01 9.50
CA ASP A 88 37.26 -11.32 8.86
C ASP A 88 36.73 -12.43 9.79
N ILE A 89 35.54 -12.95 9.50
CA ILE A 89 34.94 -14.10 10.19
C ILE A 89 35.46 -15.38 9.52
N ASP A 90 36.26 -16.13 10.27
CA ASP A 90 36.77 -17.46 9.90
C ASP A 90 35.59 -18.45 9.70
N GLU A 91 35.39 -18.88 8.45
CA GLU A 91 34.37 -19.84 8.02
C GLU A 91 34.78 -21.31 8.27
N GLU A 92 35.04 -21.75 9.50
CA GLU A 92 35.11 -23.20 9.77
C GLU A 92 34.41 -23.56 11.10
N ASP A 93 33.36 -24.37 10.99
CA ASP A 93 32.64 -25.10 12.05
C ASP A 93 31.52 -24.40 12.85
N LEU A 94 30.41 -24.05 12.20
CA LEU A 94 29.10 -23.97 12.86
C LEU A 94 28.07 -24.87 12.18
N ASP A 95 27.89 -26.07 12.75
CA ASP A 95 26.68 -26.90 12.65
C ASP A 95 25.57 -26.23 13.49
N ASP A 96 25.16 -25.03 13.05
CA ASP A 96 24.01 -24.33 13.59
C ASP A 96 22.81 -24.72 12.72
N THR A 97 21.98 -25.62 13.24
CA THR A 97 20.54 -25.53 12.98
C THR A 97 20.07 -24.15 13.41
N ILE A 98 20.19 -23.18 12.50
CA ILE A 98 19.52 -21.91 12.59
C ILE A 98 18.04 -22.26 12.53
N ILE A 99 17.42 -22.41 13.70
CA ILE A 99 15.99 -22.25 13.85
C ILE A 99 15.79 -20.76 13.59
N ILE A 100 15.69 -20.39 12.32
CA ILE A 100 15.04 -19.14 11.97
C ILE A 100 13.62 -19.39 12.43
N GLU A 101 13.29 -18.94 13.63
CA GLU A 101 11.90 -18.65 13.96
C GLU A 101 11.52 -17.57 12.96
N ASP A 102 11.06 -18.03 11.79
CA ASP A 102 10.54 -17.20 10.73
C ASP A 102 9.31 -16.52 11.31
N ASN A 103 9.54 -15.46 12.07
CA ASN A 103 8.60 -14.38 12.31
C ASN A 103 8.44 -13.61 10.98
N SER A 104 8.23 -14.34 9.88
CA SER A 104 7.81 -13.83 8.59
C SER A 104 6.41 -13.31 8.81
N PHE A 105 6.36 -12.09 9.34
CA PHE A 105 5.17 -11.31 9.47
C PHE A 105 4.46 -11.33 8.12
N LEU A 106 3.22 -11.79 8.10
CA LEU A 106 2.46 -11.98 6.88
C LEU A 106 2.33 -10.62 6.16
N GLU A 107 2.94 -10.49 4.98
CA GLU A 107 2.87 -9.25 4.21
C GLU A 107 1.50 -9.16 3.50
N ILE A 108 0.64 -8.25 3.97
CA ILE A 108 -0.69 -8.04 3.39
C ILE A 108 -0.66 -6.91 2.37
N LEU A 109 -1.03 -7.23 1.13
CA LEU A 109 -1.14 -6.29 0.03
C LEU A 109 -2.55 -5.70 -0.07
N SER A 110 -2.68 -4.55 -0.73
CA SER A 110 -3.99 -3.92 -0.99
C SER A 110 -4.94 -4.80 -1.82
N SER A 111 -4.40 -5.66 -2.71
CA SER A 111 -5.17 -6.65 -3.45
C SER A 111 -5.91 -7.62 -2.54
N ASP A 112 -5.31 -7.96 -1.40
CA ASP A 112 -5.81 -8.97 -0.48
C ASP A 112 -6.98 -8.42 0.31
N CYS A 113 -6.93 -7.14 0.68
CA CYS A 113 -8.09 -6.46 1.24
C CYS A 113 -9.26 -6.40 0.25
N LYS A 114 -8.99 -6.14 -1.05
CA LYS A 114 -10.02 -6.10 -2.09
C LYS A 114 -10.66 -7.46 -2.37
N ASN A 115 -9.88 -8.54 -2.27
CA ASN A 115 -10.40 -9.90 -2.47
C ASN A 115 -11.14 -10.45 -1.22
N GLY A 116 -11.04 -9.75 -0.08
CA GLY A 116 -11.63 -10.16 1.19
C GLY A 116 -10.84 -11.24 1.91
N CYS A 117 -9.51 -11.23 1.77
CA CYS A 117 -8.56 -12.17 2.38
C CYS A 117 -8.78 -13.63 1.97
N LYS A 118 -9.19 -13.87 0.71
CA LYS A 118 -9.52 -15.22 0.22
C LYS A 118 -8.31 -16.04 -0.22
N ASP A 119 -7.18 -15.37 -0.46
CA ASP A 119 -5.97 -16.01 -0.96
C ASP A 119 -5.13 -16.67 0.15
N PHE A 120 -5.49 -16.44 1.41
CA PHE A 120 -4.86 -17.08 2.57
C PHE A 120 -5.54 -18.42 2.88
N GLU A 121 -4.74 -19.44 3.17
CA GLU A 121 -5.25 -20.79 3.49
C GLU A 121 -5.43 -21.01 4.99
N GLU A 122 -4.58 -20.38 5.82
CA GLU A 122 -4.58 -20.56 7.26
C GLU A 122 -5.62 -19.66 7.93
N ALA A 123 -6.38 -20.23 8.88
CA ALA A 123 -7.46 -19.50 9.55
C ALA A 123 -6.94 -18.27 10.33
N GLU A 124 -5.74 -18.38 10.89
CA GLU A 124 -5.04 -17.34 11.63
C GLU A 124 -4.67 -16.18 10.71
N ASP A 125 -4.09 -16.47 9.55
CA ASP A 125 -3.76 -15.49 8.50
C ASP A 125 -4.99 -14.79 7.93
N ILE A 126 -6.07 -15.56 7.67
CA ILE A 126 -7.34 -14.98 7.19
C ILE A 126 -7.88 -13.99 8.22
N GLN A 127 -7.80 -14.34 9.51
CA GLN A 127 -8.26 -13.47 10.58
C GLN A 127 -7.40 -12.21 10.69
N TYR A 128 -6.07 -12.37 10.67
CA TYR A 128 -5.11 -11.27 10.68
C TYR A 128 -5.35 -10.32 9.49
N CYS A 129 -5.51 -10.86 8.28
CA CYS A 129 -5.82 -10.07 7.10
C CYS A 129 -7.14 -9.31 7.23
N LYS A 130 -8.20 -9.96 7.70
CA LYS A 130 -9.49 -9.27 7.84
C LYS A 130 -9.44 -8.15 8.87
N GLN A 131 -8.66 -8.30 9.94
CA GLN A 131 -8.43 -7.24 10.92
C GLN A 131 -7.59 -6.10 10.32
N TYR A 132 -6.48 -6.42 9.66
CA TYR A 132 -5.65 -5.44 8.98
C TYR A 132 -6.43 -4.61 7.94
N CYS A 133 -7.29 -5.27 7.16
CA CYS A 133 -8.11 -4.65 6.12
C CYS A 133 -9.38 -3.95 6.66
N GLY A 134 -9.65 -3.97 7.97
CA GLY A 134 -10.86 -3.36 8.55
C GLY A 134 -12.16 -4.05 8.14
N LEU A 135 -12.09 -5.34 7.74
CA LEU A 135 -13.26 -6.13 7.34
C LEU A 135 -13.98 -6.75 8.54
N VAL A 136 -13.32 -6.80 9.71
CA VAL A 136 -13.94 -7.19 10.98
C VAL A 136 -14.23 -5.93 11.76
N SER A 137 -15.50 -5.71 12.09
CA SER A 137 -15.84 -4.69 13.08
C SER A 137 -15.40 -5.19 14.46
N THR A 138 -14.33 -4.61 15.00
CA THR A 138 -13.95 -4.89 16.38
C THR A 138 -15.03 -4.32 17.31
N PRO A 139 -15.46 -5.07 18.33
CA PRO A 139 -16.44 -4.57 19.27
C PRO A 139 -15.88 -3.31 19.96
N LYS A 140 -16.54 -2.16 19.76
CA LYS A 140 -16.21 -0.93 20.48
C LYS A 140 -16.40 -1.19 21.97
N THR A 141 -15.31 -1.32 22.71
CA THR A 141 -15.39 -1.39 24.17
C THR A 141 -15.57 0.02 24.70
N SER A 142 -16.55 0.21 25.59
CA SER A 142 -16.78 1.50 26.29
C SER A 142 -15.62 1.90 27.20
N ASP A 143 -14.66 1.01 27.39
CA ASP A 143 -13.70 1.04 28.47
C ASP A 143 -12.29 1.47 28.02
N GLY A 144 -12.16 1.93 26.77
CA GLY A 144 -10.88 2.32 26.16
C GLY A 144 -10.01 1.13 25.75
N CYS A 145 -8.93 1.44 25.03
CA CYS A 145 -8.03 0.43 24.47
C CYS A 145 -6.96 -0.09 25.45
N ASP A 146 -6.78 0.55 26.60
CA ASP A 146 -5.75 0.19 27.59
C ASP A 146 -5.96 -1.16 28.29
N LYS A 147 -7.13 -1.79 28.09
CA LYS A 147 -7.46 -3.09 28.69
C LYS A 147 -6.98 -4.29 27.87
N PHE A 148 -6.63 -4.05 26.61
CA PHE A 148 -6.14 -5.09 25.72
C PHE A 148 -4.62 -5.20 25.82
N GLU A 149 -4.09 -6.36 25.46
CA GLU A 149 -2.65 -6.65 25.44
C GLU A 149 -2.21 -6.93 23.99
N ASP A 150 -0.92 -6.70 23.73
CA ASP A 150 -0.27 -6.99 22.45
C ASP A 150 -1.02 -6.45 21.22
N LEU A 151 -1.23 -7.31 20.22
CA LEU A 151 -1.83 -6.98 18.93
C LEU A 151 -3.28 -6.47 19.05
N GLU A 152 -4.06 -6.97 20.02
CA GLU A 152 -5.44 -6.54 20.23
C GLU A 152 -5.53 -5.07 20.63
N ARG A 153 -4.55 -4.60 21.41
CA ARG A 153 -4.43 -3.20 21.82
C ARG A 153 -4.17 -2.29 20.62
N ASP A 154 -3.26 -2.71 19.76
CA ASP A 154 -2.87 -1.98 18.55
C ASP A 154 -4.04 -1.82 17.56
N TYR A 155 -4.83 -2.89 17.34
CA TYR A 155 -6.04 -2.80 16.54
C TYR A 155 -7.10 -1.90 17.16
N CYS A 156 -7.27 -1.94 18.48
CA CYS A 156 -8.21 -1.05 19.16
C CYS A 156 -7.84 0.42 18.94
N PHE A 157 -6.56 0.78 19.14
CA PHE A 157 -6.09 2.16 18.91
C PHE A 157 -6.24 2.59 17.45
N LYS A 158 -5.98 1.69 16.50
CA LYS A 158 -6.21 1.97 15.08
C LYS A 158 -7.66 2.36 14.80
N GLU A 159 -8.61 1.57 15.26
CA GLU A 159 -10.04 1.85 15.05
C GLU A 159 -10.48 3.14 15.75
N GLU A 160 -10.00 3.40 16.98
CA GLU A 160 -10.25 4.65 17.69
C GLU A 160 -9.67 5.87 16.96
N ALA A 161 -8.48 5.73 16.37
CA ALA A 161 -7.81 6.77 15.60
C ALA A 161 -8.58 7.09 14.30
N ILE A 162 -9.07 6.06 13.59
CA ILE A 162 -9.88 6.21 12.37
C ILE A 162 -11.21 6.89 12.70
N GLU A 163 -11.93 6.42 13.74
CA GLU A 163 -13.21 7.00 14.14
C GLU A 163 -13.08 8.49 14.53
N LYS A 164 -12.00 8.86 15.22
CA LYS A 164 -11.75 10.24 15.64
C LYS A 164 -11.03 11.08 14.58
N ARG A 165 -10.52 10.44 13.52
CA ARG A 165 -9.60 11.02 12.53
C ARG A 165 -8.39 11.71 13.18
N ASP A 166 -7.83 11.10 14.23
CA ASP A 166 -6.70 11.64 14.99
C ASP A 166 -5.45 10.77 14.82
N GLY A 167 -4.54 11.21 13.96
CA GLY A 167 -3.28 10.53 13.71
C GLY A 167 -2.35 10.45 14.92
N LYS A 168 -2.57 11.24 15.98
CA LYS A 168 -1.76 11.12 17.21
C LYS A 168 -1.98 9.78 17.90
N ILE A 169 -3.19 9.23 17.81
CA ILE A 169 -3.54 7.93 18.40
C ILE A 169 -2.79 6.79 17.69
N CYS A 170 -2.54 6.91 16.38
CA CYS A 170 -1.72 5.93 15.66
C CYS A 170 -0.28 5.82 16.20
N ASN A 171 0.25 6.84 16.90
CA ASN A 171 1.58 6.76 17.50
C ASN A 171 1.65 5.87 18.74
N GLU A 172 0.51 5.56 19.36
CA GLU A 172 0.42 4.67 20.53
C GLU A 172 0.49 3.19 20.13
N ILE A 173 0.39 2.88 18.83
CA ILE A 173 0.46 1.53 18.26
C ILE A 173 1.91 1.05 18.26
N GLN A 174 2.16 -0.15 18.78
CA GLN A 174 3.51 -0.74 18.85
C GLN A 174 3.92 -1.44 17.56
N ASP A 175 3.00 -2.13 16.90
CA ASP A 175 3.25 -2.80 15.62
C ASP A 175 3.38 -1.79 14.46
N ASP A 176 4.54 -1.76 13.81
CA ASP A 176 4.84 -0.83 12.72
C ASP A 176 3.91 -1.02 11.50
N GLY A 177 3.50 -2.26 11.22
CA GLY A 177 2.58 -2.58 10.13
C GLY A 177 1.19 -2.00 10.35
N ILE A 178 0.63 -2.23 11.55
CA ILE A 178 -0.67 -1.69 11.97
C ILE A 178 -0.60 -0.17 12.07
N LYS A 179 0.50 0.39 12.60
CA LYS A 179 0.72 1.84 12.70
C LYS A 179 0.72 2.51 11.34
N LYS A 180 1.47 1.98 10.37
CA LYS A 180 1.49 2.48 9.00
C LYS A 180 0.11 2.37 8.35
N SER A 181 -0.58 1.24 8.55
CA SER A 181 -1.95 1.03 8.09
C SER A 181 -2.93 2.06 8.68
N CYS A 182 -2.78 2.41 9.96
CA CYS A 182 -3.56 3.43 10.66
C CYS A 182 -3.44 4.81 9.99
N PHE A 183 -2.21 5.29 9.76
CA PHE A 183 -1.97 6.58 9.09
C PHE A 183 -2.52 6.62 7.67
N ASN A 184 -2.29 5.55 6.90
CA ASN A 184 -2.81 5.45 5.53
C ASN A 184 -4.33 5.55 5.52
N ARG A 185 -5.01 4.84 6.43
CA ARG A 185 -6.48 4.82 6.49
C ARG A 185 -7.08 6.16 6.89
N ILE A 186 -6.48 6.85 7.87
CA ILE A 186 -6.90 8.22 8.23
C ILE A 186 -6.73 9.16 7.05
N THR A 187 -5.62 9.05 6.31
CA THR A 187 -5.35 9.89 5.15
C THR A 187 -6.38 9.64 4.04
N GLU A 188 -6.68 8.37 3.73
CA GLU A 188 -7.76 7.98 2.81
C GLU A 188 -9.10 8.57 3.24
N ASP A 189 -9.49 8.41 4.51
CA ASP A 189 -10.76 8.92 5.05
C ASP A 189 -10.88 10.45 4.98
N ILE A 190 -9.76 11.18 5.11
CA ILE A 190 -9.73 12.64 4.96
C ILE A 190 -9.90 13.05 3.49
N LEU A 191 -9.25 12.32 2.57
CA LEU A 191 -9.34 12.58 1.13
C LEU A 191 -10.72 12.21 0.56
N ASP A 192 -11.31 11.12 1.05
CA ASP A 192 -12.60 10.61 0.61
C ASP A 192 -13.79 11.29 1.31
N ALA A 193 -13.56 11.99 2.42
CA ALA A 193 -14.61 12.73 3.09
C ALA A 193 -15.20 13.77 2.12
N PRO A 194 -16.48 13.66 1.73
CA PRO A 194 -17.10 14.70 0.94
C PRO A 194 -17.00 15.99 1.76
N ARG A 195 -16.47 17.06 1.16
CA ARG A 195 -16.47 18.38 1.79
C ARG A 195 -17.93 18.73 2.08
N THR A 196 -18.40 18.47 3.29
CA THR A 196 -19.67 18.97 3.77
C THR A 196 -19.47 20.46 3.97
N VAL A 197 -19.76 21.23 2.92
CA VAL A 197 -19.83 22.69 2.99
C VAL A 197 -21.04 23.01 3.86
N GLU A 198 -20.80 23.30 5.13
CA GLU A 198 -21.79 23.94 6.02
C GLU A 198 -21.90 25.45 5.75
#